data_AF-A0A8X6KAV4-F1
#
_entry.id   AF-A0A8X6KAV4-F1
#
_cell.length_a   1.000
_cell.length_b   1.000
_cell.length_c   1.000
_cell.angle_alpha   90.00
_cell.angle_beta   90.00
_cell.angle_gamma   90.00
#
_symmetry.space_group_name_H-M   'P 1'
#
loop_
_entity.id
_entity.type
_entity.pdbx_description
1 polymer ?
#
loop_
_entity_poly.entity_id
_entity_poly.type
_entity_poly.pdbx_seq_one_letter_code
_entity_poly.pdbx_strand_id
1 'polypeptide(L)' 'MRHPNETYTQYTSGLITNWEYYLKSRRVSDFDNLNDLILSDKIFSMLEKEVASRISVRAGNDWFRPLELAKEIDLHNTSQ' A
#
# COMPACT_ATOMS: atom_id res chain seq x y z
N MET A 1 0.67 -8.40 -15.25
CA MET A 1 -0.25 -9.16 -16.13
C MET A 1 0.25 -10.59 -16.21
N ARG A 2 -0.64 -11.59 -16.26
CA ARG A 2 -0.28 -13.02 -16.42
C ARG A 2 0.49 -13.23 -17.72
N HIS A 3 1.54 -14.06 -17.71
CA HIS A 3 2.24 -14.41 -18.95
C HIS A 3 1.39 -15.32 -19.83
N PRO A 4 1.46 -15.22 -21.17
CA PRO A 4 0.59 -16.01 -22.07
C PRO A 4 0.60 -17.52 -21.78
N ASN A 5 1.77 -18.10 -21.47
CA ASN A 5 1.98 -19.54 -21.25
C ASN A 5 1.86 -19.99 -19.77
N GLU A 6 1.58 -19.08 -18.85
CA GLU A 6 1.52 -19.36 -17.41
C GLU A 6 0.14 -19.91 -17.02
N THR A 7 0.07 -21.07 -16.39
CA THR A 7 -1.21 -21.58 -15.87
C THR A 7 -1.76 -20.66 -14.78
N TYR A 8 -3.08 -20.62 -14.58
CA TYR A 8 -3.66 -19.86 -13.48
C TYR A 8 -3.15 -20.30 -12.11
N THR A 9 -2.78 -21.58 -11.94
CA THR A 9 -2.14 -22.07 -10.72
C THR A 9 -0.79 -21.41 -10.50
N GLN A 10 0.09 -21.38 -11.50
CA GLN A 10 1.39 -20.71 -11.41
C GLN A 10 1.23 -19.21 -11.12
N TYR A 11 0.33 -18.55 -11.83
CA TYR A 11 0.05 -17.13 -11.63
C TYR A 11 -0.44 -16.83 -10.22
N THR A 12 -1.40 -17.60 -9.73
CA THR A 12 -1.98 -17.43 -8.39
C THR A 12 -0.93 -17.70 -7.31
N SER A 13 -0.11 -18.74 -7.46
CA SER A 13 1.02 -18.99 -6.54
C SER A 13 2.00 -17.82 -6.51
N GLY A 14 2.27 -17.20 -7.66
CA GLY A 14 3.07 -15.98 -7.74
C GLY A 14 2.42 -14.79 -7.01
N LEU A 15 1.12 -14.58 -7.19
CA LEU A 15 0.38 -13.53 -6.48
C LEU A 15 0.41 -13.73 -4.95
N ILE A 16 0.17 -14.96 -4.48
CA ILE A 16 0.23 -15.30 -3.05
C ILE A 16 1.63 -15.01 -2.50
N THR A 17 2.67 -15.46 -3.17
CA THR A 17 4.06 -15.24 -2.75
C THR A 17 4.41 -13.75 -2.68
N ASN A 18 4.01 -12.98 -3.68
CA ASN A 18 4.23 -11.54 -3.72
C ASN A 18 3.46 -10.82 -2.61
N TRP A 19 2.22 -11.25 -2.35
CA TRP A 19 1.40 -10.69 -1.28
C TRP A 19 2.02 -10.96 0.09
N GLU A 20 2.44 -12.20 0.37
CA GLU A 20 3.12 -12.55 1.62
C GLU A 20 4.43 -11.78 1.80
N TYR A 21 5.21 -11.60 0.73
CA TYR A 21 6.43 -10.80 0.77
C TYR A 21 6.13 -9.33 1.09
N TYR A 22 5.07 -8.77 0.50
CA TYR A 22 4.62 -7.42 0.78
C TYR A 22 4.18 -7.25 2.24
N LEU A 23 3.37 -8.17 2.77
CA LEU A 23 2.97 -8.15 4.18
C LEU A 23 4.19 -8.21 5.12
N LYS A 24 5.17 -9.06 4.82
CA LYS A 24 6.42 -9.16 5.58
C LYS A 24 7.23 -7.86 5.53
N SER A 25 7.35 -7.23 4.36
CA SER A 25 8.09 -5.97 4.23
C SER A 25 7.43 -4.81 4.97
N ARG A 26 6.09 -4.84 5.10
CA ARG A 26 5.29 -3.90 5.89
C ARG A 26 5.10 -4.30 7.35
N ARG A 27 5.71 -5.40 7.79
CA ARG A 27 5.63 -5.94 9.16
C ARG A 27 4.20 -6.17 9.64
N VAL A 28 3.29 -6.55 8.74
CA VAL A 28 1.90 -6.89 9.08
C VAL A 28 1.84 -8.31 9.64
N SER A 29 1.38 -8.45 10.88
CA SER A 29 1.35 -9.73 11.60
C SER A 29 -0.04 -10.17 12.08
N ASP A 30 -1.05 -9.30 12.02
CA ASP A 30 -2.41 -9.58 12.49
C ASP A 30 -3.47 -9.03 11.53
N PHE A 31 -4.72 -9.44 11.76
CA PHE A 31 -5.86 -9.07 10.93
C PHE A 31 -6.16 -7.56 10.95
N ASP A 32 -5.95 -6.91 12.08
CA ASP A 32 -6.20 -5.47 12.21
C ASP A 32 -5.18 -4.66 11.41
N ASN A 33 -3.91 -5.06 11.44
CA ASN A 33 -2.82 -4.45 10.66
C ASN A 33 -3.02 -4.71 9.16
N LEU A 34 -3.56 -5.87 8.80
CA LEU A 34 -3.95 -6.19 7.42
C LEU A 34 -5.07 -5.25 6.94
N ASN A 35 -6.11 -5.04 7.76
CA ASN A 35 -7.20 -4.11 7.44
C ASN A 35 -6.68 -2.68 7.25
N ASP A 36 -5.83 -2.22 8.17
CA ASP A 36 -5.20 -0.90 8.08
C ASP A 36 -4.39 -0.75 6.80
N LEU A 37 -3.57 -1.76 6.45
CA LEU A 37 -2.75 -1.72 5.24
C LEU A 37 -3.61 -1.63 3.97
N ILE A 38 -4.66 -2.44 3.88
CA ILE A 38 -5.57 -2.44 2.72
C ILE A 38 -6.28 -1.08 2.58
N LEU A 39 -6.73 -0.50 3.70
CA LEU A 39 -7.38 0.81 3.70
C LEU A 39 -6.40 1.92 3.31
N SER A 40 -5.18 1.90 3.85
CA SER A 40 -4.13 2.86 3.49
C SER A 40 -3.76 2.77 2.01
N ASP A 41 -3.55 1.57 1.47
CA ASP A 41 -3.27 1.38 0.04
C ASP A 41 -4.42 1.89 -0.83
N LYS A 42 -5.67 1.69 -0.39
CA LYS A 42 -6.86 2.19 -1.09
C LYS A 42 -6.91 3.72 -1.08
N ILE A 43 -6.72 4.36 0.07
CA ILE A 43 -6.68 5.83 0.17
C ILE A 43 -5.54 6.38 -0.70
N PHE A 44 -4.35 5.78 -0.59
CA PHE A 44 -3.16 6.19 -1.33
C PHE A 44 -3.39 6.09 -2.85
N SER A 45 -4.08 5.04 -3.32
CA SER A 45 -4.41 4.86 -4.75
C SER A 45 -5.34 5.94 -5.33
N MET A 46 -6.05 6.69 -4.48
CA MET A 46 -6.93 7.78 -4.89
C MET A 46 -6.22 9.13 -4.97
N LEU A 47 -4.98 9.22 -4.48
CA LEU A 47 -4.24 10.47 -4.44
C LEU A 47 -3.76 10.88 -5.84
N GLU A 48 -3.75 12.18 -6.08
CA GLU A 48 -3.04 12.73 -7.23
C GLU A 48 -1.54 12.42 -7.12
N LYS A 49 -0.89 12.25 -8.27
CA LYS A 49 0.50 11.79 -8.35
C LYS A 49 1.47 12.66 -7.54
N GLU A 50 1.25 13.97 -7.51
CA GLU A 50 2.10 14.89 -6.74
C GLU A 50 1.96 14.65 -5.22
N VAL A 51 0.73 14.57 -4.73
CA VAL A 51 0.43 14.30 -3.31
C VAL A 51 1.01 12.94 -2.92
N ALA A 52 0.74 11.90 -3.71
CA ALA A 52 1.28 10.55 -3.49
C ALA A 52 2.81 10.55 -3.39
N SER A 53 3.51 11.27 -4.28
CA SER A 53 4.97 11.36 -4.26
C SER A 53 5.50 11.97 -2.96
N ARG A 54 4.88 13.05 -2.46
CA ARG A 54 5.30 13.71 -1.21
C ARG A 54 5.03 12.85 0.01
N ILE A 55 3.85 12.23 0.07
CA ILE A 55 3.50 11.29 1.14
C ILE A 55 4.46 10.11 1.17
N SER A 56 4.82 9.54 0.01
CA SER A 56 5.82 8.46 -0.08
C SER A 56 7.18 8.86 0.50
N VAL A 57 7.63 10.10 0.25
CA VAL A 57 8.89 10.59 0.82
C VAL A 57 8.82 10.67 2.35
N ARG A 58 7.68 11.09 2.91
CA ARG A 58 7.50 11.15 4.37
C ARG A 58 7.37 9.76 5.01
N ALA A 59 6.68 8.83 4.35
CA ALA A 59 6.54 7.46 4.81
C ALA A 59 7.89 6.69 4.78
N GLY A 60 8.75 7.03 3.81
CA GLY A 60 10.06 6.39 3.65
C GLY A 60 9.92 4.89 3.37
N ASN A 61 10.56 4.06 4.21
CA ASN A 61 10.46 2.60 4.11
C ASN A 61 9.25 2.02 4.85
N ASP A 62 8.52 2.85 5.62
CA ASP A 62 7.36 2.42 6.38
C ASP A 62 6.05 2.80 5.64
N TRP A 63 4.93 2.66 6.32
CA TRP A 63 3.61 3.03 5.84
C TRP A 63 2.79 3.69 6.95
N PHE A 64 1.89 4.59 6.58
CA PHE A 64 0.98 5.24 7.52
C PHE A 64 -0.27 4.40 7.70
N ARG A 65 -0.78 4.30 8.93
CA ARG A 65 -2.13 3.77 9.18
C ARG A 65 -3.18 4.73 8.60
N PRO A 66 -4.43 4.28 8.35
CA PRO A 66 -5.41 5.07 7.60
C PRO A 66 -5.64 6.49 8.15
N LEU A 67 -5.76 6.63 9.48
CA LEU A 67 -5.96 7.94 10.12
C LEU A 67 -4.70 8.82 10.12
N GLU A 68 -3.52 8.22 10.17
CA GLU A 68 -2.25 8.95 10.06
C GLU A 68 -2.06 9.45 8.64
N LEU A 69 -2.33 8.60 7.65
CA LEU A 69 -2.30 8.94 6.24
C LEU A 69 -3.26 10.10 5.94
N ALA A 70 -4.49 10.05 6.45
CA ALA A 70 -5.47 11.13 6.29
C ALA A 70 -4.93 12.47 6.82
N LYS A 71 -4.36 12.48 8.03
CA LYS A 71 -3.75 13.70 8.60
C LYS A 71 -2.60 14.23 7.75
N GLU A 72 -1.77 13.34 7.23
CA GLU A 72 -0.65 13.70 6.37
C GLU A 72 -1.11 14.33 5.06
N ILE A 73 -2.21 13.83 4.49
CA ILE A 73 -2.86 14.41 3.30
C ILE A 73 -3.47 15.80 3.64
N ASP A 74 -4.18 15.92 4.76
CA ASP A 74 -4.80 17.19 5.18
C ASP A 74 -3.76 18.28 5.42
N LEU A 75 -2.62 17.94 6.05
CA LEU A 75 -1.50 18.86 6.25
C LEU A 75 -0.92 19.36 4.93
N HIS A 76 -0.85 18.50 3.91
CA HIS A 76 -0.41 18.88 2.59
C HIS A 76 -1.36 19.89 1.95
N ASN A 77 -2.67 19.61 2.00
CA ASN A 77 -3.70 20.47 1.40
C ASN A 77 -3.81 21.84 2.09
N THR A 78 -3.53 21.91 3.39
CA THR A 78 -3.58 23.16 4.16
C THR A 78 -2.31 24.01 4.00
N SER A 79 -1.22 23.43 3.48
CA SER A 79 0.05 24.12 3.26
C SER A 79 0.19 24.72 1.83
N GLN A 80 -0.89 24.72 1.05
CA GLN A 80 -0.99 25.36 -0.27
C GLN A 80 -1.78 26.67 -0.21
#